data_AF-A0A2D4ME18-F1
#
_entry.id   AF-A0A2D4ME18-F1
#
_cell.length_a   1.000
_cell.length_b   1.000
_cell.length_c   1.000
_cell.angle_alpha   90.00
_cell.angle_beta   90.00
_cell.angle_gamma   90.00
#
_symmetry.space_group_name_H-M   'P 1'
#
loop_
_entity.id
_entity.type
_entity.pdbx_description
1 polymer ?
#
loop_
_entity_poly.entity_id
_entity_poly.type
_entity_poly.pdbx_seq_one_letter_code
_entity_poly.pdbx_strand_id
1 'polypeptide(L)'
;FIRTPTGDHFVKSSVRKGLLPEILENLLAARKRAKLELKQETDPFKRQVLDGRQLALKVSANSVYGFTGAQVGKLPCLEISQSVTGFGRQMIEKTKQLVESKYTIANGYKVDAKVYFPYLLINKKRYAGLYFSSNADTHDKMDCKGIETVRRD
;
A
#
# COMPACT_ATOMS: atom_id res chain seq x y z
N PHE A 1 21.76 -12.22 -12.57
CA PHE A 1 21.34 -11.59 -11.30
C PHE A 1 20.58 -10.30 -11.59
N ILE A 2 19.86 -9.78 -10.60
CA ILE A 2 19.25 -8.44 -10.55
C ILE A 2 19.93 -7.71 -9.40
N ARG A 3 20.36 -6.47 -9.63
CA ARG A 3 20.95 -5.61 -8.59
C ARG A 3 19.87 -4.71 -7.99
N THR A 4 19.79 -4.63 -6.68
CA THR A 4 18.80 -3.81 -5.97
C THR A 4 19.31 -2.37 -5.79
N PRO A 5 18.43 -1.41 -5.45
CA PRO A 5 18.85 -0.03 -5.17
C PRO A 5 19.82 0.10 -3.98
N THR A 6 19.88 -0.90 -3.10
CA THR A 6 20.80 -0.96 -1.96
C THR A 6 22.13 -1.63 -2.31
N GLY A 7 22.26 -2.21 -3.51
CA GLY A 7 23.49 -2.81 -4.02
C GLY A 7 23.53 -4.34 -3.96
N ASP A 8 22.52 -4.97 -3.37
CA ASP A 8 22.43 -6.43 -3.22
C ASP A 8 22.11 -7.13 -4.55
N HIS A 9 22.48 -8.41 -4.66
CA HIS A 9 22.26 -9.20 -5.87
C HIS A 9 21.33 -10.39 -5.61
N PHE A 10 20.27 -10.49 -6.40
CA PHE A 10 19.32 -11.59 -6.36
C PHE A 10 19.36 -12.39 -7.67
N VAL A 11 19.27 -13.72 -7.59
CA VAL A 11 19.13 -14.57 -8.78
C VAL A 11 17.76 -14.36 -9.44
N LYS A 12 17.68 -14.60 -10.75
CA LYS A 12 16.41 -14.57 -11.47
C LYS A 12 15.59 -15.83 -11.13
N SER A 13 14.27 -15.74 -11.26
CA SER A 13 13.34 -16.87 -11.07
C SER A 13 13.64 -18.06 -11.99
N SER A 14 14.22 -17.80 -13.17
CA SER A 14 14.67 -18.83 -14.12
C SER A 14 15.78 -19.73 -13.56
N VAL A 15 16.50 -19.29 -12.52
CA VAL A 15 17.56 -20.07 -11.86
C VAL A 15 17.02 -20.74 -10.60
N ARG A 16 16.27 -19.99 -9.77
CA ARG A 16 15.67 -20.52 -8.54
C ARG A 16 14.42 -19.72 -8.18
N LYS A 17 13.32 -20.43 -7.90
CA LYS A 17 12.14 -19.84 -7.25
C LYS A 17 12.38 -19.77 -5.74
N GLY A 18 12.17 -18.60 -5.14
CA GLY A 18 12.35 -18.41 -3.70
C GLY A 18 11.14 -18.89 -2.89
N LEU A 19 11.38 -19.30 -1.64
CA LEU A 19 10.34 -19.75 -0.72
C LEU A 19 9.42 -18.61 -0.23
N LEU A 20 9.99 -17.43 0.07
CA LEU A 20 9.20 -16.28 0.51
C LEU A 20 8.18 -15.81 -0.56
N PRO A 21 8.55 -15.72 -1.86
CA PRO A 21 7.59 -15.50 -2.94
C PRO A 21 6.42 -16.51 -2.95
N GLU A 22 6.69 -17.80 -2.74
CA GLU A 22 5.65 -18.84 -2.72
C GLU A 22 4.68 -18.67 -1.53
N ILE A 23 5.21 -18.39 -0.34
CA ILE A 23 4.41 -18.09 0.86
C ILE A 23 3.53 -16.85 0.61
N LEU A 24 4.10 -15.80 0.01
CA LEU A 24 3.38 -14.58 -0.33
C LEU A 24 2.31 -14.81 -1.40
N GLU A 25 2.59 -15.59 -2.44
CA GLU A 25 1.63 -15.98 -3.49
C GLU A 25 0.39 -16.64 -2.85
N ASN A 26 0.60 -17.56 -1.90
CA ASN A 26 -0.49 -18.23 -1.18
C ASN A 26 -1.31 -17.26 -0.32
N LEU A 27 -0.65 -16.38 0.45
CA LEU A 27 -1.32 -15.38 1.28
C LEU A 27 -2.11 -14.37 0.44
N LEU A 28 -1.54 -13.92 -0.67
CA LEU A 28 -2.20 -12.99 -1.60
C LEU A 28 -3.39 -13.64 -2.31
N ALA A 29 -3.27 -14.91 -2.73
CA ALA A 29 -4.38 -15.66 -3.32
C ALA A 29 -5.53 -15.83 -2.32
N ALA A 30 -5.23 -16.20 -1.06
CA ALA A 30 -6.24 -16.28 -0.01
C ALA A 30 -6.91 -14.94 0.26
N ARG A 31 -6.13 -13.85 0.31
CA ARG A 31 -6.67 -12.49 0.48
C ARG A 31 -7.55 -12.07 -0.69
N LYS A 32 -7.17 -12.43 -1.92
CA LYS A 32 -7.97 -12.15 -3.13
C LYS A 32 -9.35 -12.82 -3.06
N ARG A 33 -9.41 -14.08 -2.60
CA ARG A 33 -10.68 -14.79 -2.37
C ARG A 33 -11.55 -14.08 -1.31
N ALA A 34 -10.97 -13.75 -0.16
CA ALA A 34 -11.70 -13.03 0.90
C ALA A 34 -12.26 -11.67 0.43
N LYS A 35 -11.51 -10.93 -0.41
CA LYS A 35 -12.00 -9.67 -1.01
C LYS A 35 -13.11 -9.89 -2.03
N LEU A 36 -13.12 -11.01 -2.76
CA LEU A 36 -14.19 -11.35 -3.70
C LEU A 36 -15.47 -11.68 -2.97
N GLU A 37 -15.39 -12.50 -1.91
CA GLU A 37 -16.51 -12.80 -1.01
C GLU A 37 -17.08 -11.50 -0.41
N LEU A 38 -16.22 -10.60 0.08
CA LEU A 38 -16.62 -9.28 0.60
C LEU A 38 -17.35 -8.42 -0.44
N LYS A 39 -17.01 -8.54 -1.72
CA LYS A 39 -17.66 -7.78 -2.79
C LYS A 39 -19.07 -8.29 -3.08
N GLN A 40 -19.30 -9.58 -2.92
CA GLN A 40 -20.59 -10.25 -3.18
C GLN A 40 -21.55 -10.18 -1.99
N GLU A 41 -21.02 -10.08 -0.77
CA GLU A 41 -21.84 -10.01 0.45
C GLU A 41 -22.64 -8.71 0.54
N THR A 42 -23.91 -8.82 0.90
CA THR A 42 -24.85 -7.70 1.02
C THR A 42 -25.11 -7.32 2.47
N ASP A 43 -25.04 -8.30 3.38
CA ASP A 43 -25.32 -8.07 4.80
C ASP A 43 -24.22 -7.19 5.44
N PRO A 44 -24.58 -6.03 6.04
CA PRO A 44 -23.60 -5.10 6.60
C PRO A 44 -22.70 -5.73 7.68
N PHE A 45 -23.25 -6.60 8.52
CA PHE A 45 -22.49 -7.23 9.60
C PHE A 45 -21.47 -8.25 9.04
N LYS A 46 -21.89 -9.14 8.15
CA LYS A 46 -21.00 -10.10 7.48
C LYS A 46 -19.93 -9.39 6.65
N ARG A 47 -20.24 -8.28 6.00
CA ARG A 47 -19.24 -7.45 5.30
C ARG A 47 -18.14 -6.98 6.24
N GLN A 48 -18.48 -6.54 7.45
CA GLN A 48 -17.47 -6.13 8.44
C GLN A 48 -16.59 -7.31 8.87
N VAL A 49 -17.17 -8.50 9.08
CA VAL A 49 -16.41 -9.72 9.41
C VAL A 49 -15.46 -10.11 8.28
N LEU A 50 -15.94 -10.09 7.03
CA LEU A 50 -15.12 -10.40 5.85
C LEU A 50 -14.02 -9.36 5.60
N ASP A 51 -14.28 -8.08 5.91
CA ASP A 51 -13.24 -7.06 5.88
C ASP A 51 -12.17 -7.31 6.95
N GLY A 52 -12.58 -7.68 8.17
CA GLY A 52 -11.66 -8.15 9.22
C GLY A 52 -10.78 -9.31 8.75
N ARG A 53 -11.37 -10.30 8.06
CA ARG A 53 -10.65 -11.46 7.50
C ARG A 53 -9.61 -11.05 6.46
N GLN A 54 -9.95 -10.19 5.49
CA GLN A 54 -8.97 -9.76 4.48
C GLN A 54 -7.86 -8.88 5.09
N LEU A 55 -8.18 -8.07 6.11
CA LEU A 55 -7.21 -7.27 6.86
C LEU A 55 -6.23 -8.16 7.62
N ALA A 56 -6.70 -9.23 8.27
CA ALA A 56 -5.82 -10.19 8.94
C ALA A 56 -4.83 -10.83 7.94
N LEU A 57 -5.31 -11.28 6.77
CA LEU A 57 -4.45 -11.83 5.72
C LEU A 57 -3.43 -10.81 5.18
N LYS A 58 -3.82 -9.53 5.07
CA LYS A 58 -2.91 -8.44 4.72
C LYS A 58 -1.81 -8.27 5.78
N VAL A 59 -2.18 -8.27 7.06
CA VAL A 59 -1.23 -8.15 8.17
C VAL A 59 -0.25 -9.32 8.13
N SER A 60 -0.73 -10.56 7.97
CA SER A 60 0.14 -11.74 7.85
C SER A 60 1.14 -11.61 6.68
N ALA A 61 0.68 -11.17 5.51
CA ALA A 61 1.57 -10.95 4.35
C ALA A 61 2.62 -9.86 4.62
N ASN A 62 2.22 -8.76 5.26
CA ASN A 62 3.15 -7.69 5.65
C ASN A 62 4.16 -8.17 6.71
N SER A 63 3.76 -9.06 7.61
CA SER A 63 4.66 -9.64 8.61
C SER A 63 5.76 -10.50 8.00
N VAL A 64 5.59 -11.05 6.78
CA VAL A 64 6.62 -11.86 6.11
C VAL A 64 7.88 -11.02 5.81
N TYR A 65 7.73 -9.81 5.26
CA TYR A 65 8.91 -8.94 5.06
C TYR A 65 9.44 -8.44 6.41
N GLY A 66 8.55 -8.11 7.36
CA GLY A 66 8.95 -7.65 8.69
C GLY A 66 9.78 -8.69 9.45
N PHE A 67 9.47 -9.97 9.27
CA PHE A 67 10.23 -11.09 9.83
C PHE A 67 11.69 -11.08 9.36
N THR A 68 11.95 -10.80 8.08
CA THR A 68 13.32 -10.68 7.57
C THR A 68 14.09 -9.49 8.16
N GLY A 69 13.39 -8.44 8.62
CA GLY A 69 14.00 -7.24 9.18
C GLY A 69 14.16 -7.25 10.70
N ALA A 70 13.60 -8.24 11.38
CA ALA A 70 13.59 -8.31 12.84
C ALA A 70 14.94 -8.79 13.37
N GLN A 71 15.76 -7.87 13.90
CA GLN A 71 17.05 -8.17 14.51
C GLN A 71 16.92 -9.10 15.73
N VAL A 72 15.87 -8.90 16.52
CA VAL A 72 15.48 -9.81 17.60
C VAL A 72 14.49 -10.83 17.01
N GLY A 73 15.02 -11.96 16.55
CA GLY A 73 14.24 -12.98 15.86
C GLY A 73 15.08 -14.20 15.51
N LYS A 74 14.44 -15.23 14.94
CA LYS A 74 15.12 -16.49 14.61
C LYS A 74 15.88 -16.48 13.28
N LEU A 75 15.57 -15.55 12.36
CA LEU A 75 16.16 -15.53 11.02
C LEU A 75 16.18 -14.11 10.40
N PRO A 76 17.02 -13.19 10.92
CA PRO A 76 17.20 -11.87 10.31
C PRO A 76 17.95 -11.97 8.98
N CYS A 77 17.48 -11.24 7.97
CA CYS A 77 18.16 -10.99 6.70
C CYS A 77 17.85 -9.55 6.27
N LEU A 78 18.67 -8.63 6.77
CA LEU A 78 18.44 -7.19 6.64
C LEU A 78 18.54 -6.72 5.19
N GLU A 79 19.33 -7.41 4.37
CA GLU A 79 19.55 -7.13 2.95
C GLU A 79 18.24 -7.22 2.16
N ILE A 80 17.40 -8.21 2.49
CA ILE A 80 16.05 -8.34 1.91
C ILE A 80 15.19 -7.13 2.30
N SER A 81 15.14 -6.80 3.59
CA SER A 81 14.34 -5.68 4.10
C SER A 81 14.77 -4.32 3.53
N GLN A 82 16.09 -4.08 3.47
CA GLN A 82 16.67 -2.88 2.89
C GLN A 82 16.35 -2.79 1.40
N SER A 83 16.53 -3.88 0.65
CA SER A 83 16.17 -3.96 -0.78
C SER A 83 14.69 -3.67 -1.03
N VAL A 84 13.79 -4.24 -0.23
CA VAL A 84 12.33 -3.99 -0.32
C VAL A 84 12.02 -2.50 -0.12
N THR A 85 12.58 -1.87 0.92
CA THR A 85 12.35 -0.44 1.16
C THR A 85 13.01 0.45 0.10
N GLY A 86 14.16 0.04 -0.46
CA GLY A 86 14.84 0.72 -1.55
C GLY A 86 13.98 0.78 -2.81
N PHE A 87 13.44 -0.38 -3.24
CA PHE A 87 12.49 -0.42 -4.35
C PHE A 87 11.24 0.40 -4.05
N GLY A 88 10.71 0.35 -2.82
CA GLY A 88 9.55 1.14 -2.41
C GLY A 88 9.77 2.65 -2.62
N ARG A 89 10.91 3.19 -2.19
CA ARG A 89 11.27 4.60 -2.38
C ARG A 89 11.45 4.96 -3.87
N GLN A 90 12.08 4.09 -4.65
CA GLN A 90 12.25 4.34 -6.09
C GLN A 90 10.91 4.35 -6.83
N MET A 91 10.00 3.44 -6.49
CA MET A 91 8.69 3.34 -7.14
C MET A 91 7.79 4.54 -6.84
N ILE A 92 7.78 5.05 -5.59
CA ILE A 92 6.94 6.20 -5.23
C ILE A 92 7.44 7.48 -5.92
N GLU A 93 8.75 7.69 -6.00
CA GLU A 93 9.34 8.84 -6.68
C GLU A 93 9.07 8.78 -8.19
N LYS A 94 9.26 7.61 -8.82
CA LYS A 94 8.93 7.42 -10.23
C LYS A 94 7.44 7.67 -10.53
N THR A 95 6.55 7.24 -9.63
CA THR A 95 5.10 7.45 -9.77
C THR A 95 4.76 8.93 -9.67
N LYS A 96 5.34 9.65 -8.71
CA LYS A 96 5.17 11.09 -8.56
C LYS A 96 5.56 11.83 -9.84
N GLN A 97 6.77 11.58 -10.35
CA GLN A 97 7.28 12.22 -11.56
C GLN A 97 6.38 11.94 -12.78
N LEU A 98 5.87 10.71 -12.91
CA LEU A 98 4.96 10.35 -13.99
C LEU A 98 3.62 11.09 -13.88
N VAL A 99 3.06 11.22 -12.68
CA VAL A 99 1.79 11.91 -12.46
C VAL A 99 1.93 13.40 -12.71
N GLU A 100 2.96 14.03 -12.14
CA GLU A 100 3.25 15.46 -12.28
C GLU A 100 3.64 15.85 -13.70
N SER A 101 4.20 14.94 -14.49
CA SER A 101 4.51 15.20 -15.90
C SER A 101 3.33 14.98 -16.83
N LYS A 102 2.45 14.00 -16.54
CA LYS A 102 1.34 13.62 -17.42
C LYS A 102 0.08 14.43 -17.17
N TYR A 103 -0.35 14.58 -15.92
CA TYR A 103 -1.64 15.16 -15.55
C TYR A 103 -1.50 16.63 -15.20
N THR A 104 -1.26 17.44 -16.23
CA THR A 104 -1.06 18.90 -16.11
C THR A 104 -1.98 19.66 -17.05
N ILE A 105 -2.21 20.94 -16.74
CA ILE A 105 -2.94 21.86 -17.62
C ILE A 105 -2.27 21.94 -19.00
N ALA A 106 -0.93 21.93 -19.03
CA ALA A 106 -0.15 21.93 -20.27
C ALA A 106 -0.45 20.73 -21.19
N ASN A 107 -0.87 19.59 -20.62
CA ASN A 107 -1.24 18.39 -21.38
C ASN A 107 -2.75 18.27 -21.61
N GLY A 108 -3.52 19.35 -21.43
CA GLY A 108 -4.95 19.40 -21.73
C GLY A 108 -5.87 18.91 -20.60
N TYR A 109 -5.35 18.73 -19.38
CA TYR A 109 -6.17 18.42 -18.20
C TYR A 109 -6.77 19.70 -17.59
N LYS A 110 -7.95 19.60 -16.97
CA LYS A 110 -8.64 20.77 -16.36
C LYS A 110 -7.85 21.39 -15.21
N VAL A 111 -7.12 20.57 -14.44
CA VAL A 111 -6.30 20.97 -13.30
C VAL A 111 -5.09 20.05 -13.22
N ASP A 112 -4.01 20.55 -12.62
CA ASP A 112 -2.87 19.70 -12.26
C ASP A 112 -3.31 18.66 -11.21
N ALA A 113 -2.73 17.47 -11.24
CA ALA A 113 -3.12 16.36 -10.38
C ALA A 113 -2.99 16.67 -8.87
N LYS A 114 -4.08 17.15 -8.27
CA LYS A 114 -4.32 17.24 -6.82
C LYS A 114 -5.69 16.65 -6.53
N VAL A 115 -5.73 15.60 -5.69
CA VAL A 115 -6.91 14.71 -5.52
C VAL A 115 -7.82 15.11 -4.34
N TYR A 116 -7.36 15.97 -3.43
CA TYR A 116 -8.14 16.41 -2.27
C TYR A 116 -8.63 17.85 -2.44
N PHE A 117 -9.93 18.09 -2.23
CA PHE A 117 -10.52 19.42 -2.28
C PHE A 117 -11.76 19.57 -1.38
N PRO A 118 -11.73 20.36 -0.29
CA PRO A 118 -10.57 21.04 0.27
C PRO A 118 -9.59 20.06 0.93
N TYR A 119 -8.33 20.48 1.04
CA TYR A 119 -7.25 19.73 1.70
C TYR A 119 -6.62 20.58 2.82
N LEU A 120 -6.52 20.00 4.02
CA LEU A 120 -5.87 20.59 5.18
C LEU A 120 -4.69 19.72 5.59
N LEU A 121 -3.48 20.20 5.31
CA LEU A 121 -2.24 19.61 5.80
C LEU A 121 -1.81 20.36 7.06
N ILE A 122 -1.79 19.66 8.20
CA ILE A 122 -1.31 20.23 9.46
C ILE A 122 0.18 19.93 9.62
N ASN A 123 0.57 18.66 9.45
CA ASN A 123 1.94 18.19 9.62
C ASN A 123 2.18 16.84 8.92
N LYS A 124 3.43 16.36 8.90
CA LYS A 124 3.74 14.98 8.45
C LYS A 124 2.87 13.99 9.23
N LYS A 125 2.14 13.14 8.50
CA LYS A 125 1.17 12.16 9.03
C LYS A 125 -0.05 12.76 9.76
N ARG A 126 -0.28 14.08 9.67
CA ARG A 126 -1.45 14.78 10.23
C ARG A 126 -2.15 15.63 9.17
N TYR A 127 -3.24 15.12 8.61
CA TYR A 127 -3.99 15.81 7.56
C TYR A 127 -5.47 15.42 7.55
N ALA A 128 -6.29 16.29 6.98
CA ALA A 128 -7.70 16.07 6.72
C ALA A 128 -8.06 16.55 5.31
N GLY A 129 -9.05 15.92 4.68
CA GLY A 129 -9.59 16.40 3.40
C GLY A 129 -10.86 15.67 3.02
N LEU A 130 -11.68 16.31 2.19
CA LEU A 130 -12.80 15.64 1.55
C LEU A 130 -12.28 14.74 0.43
N TYR A 131 -12.69 13.48 0.45
CA TYR A 131 -12.29 12.46 -0.52
C TYR A 131 -13.39 12.24 -1.55
N PHE A 132 -13.00 12.27 -2.82
CA PHE A 132 -13.90 12.12 -3.97
C PHE A 132 -13.40 10.97 -4.83
N SER A 133 -14.17 9.88 -4.93
CA SER A 133 -13.80 8.68 -5.71
C SER A 133 -14.44 8.64 -7.09
N SER A 134 -15.63 9.22 -7.25
CA SER A 134 -16.52 8.92 -8.37
C SER A 134 -16.82 10.13 -9.26
N ASN A 135 -16.96 11.32 -8.68
CA ASN A 135 -17.19 12.58 -9.40
C ASN A 135 -16.73 13.78 -8.54
N ALA A 136 -16.72 14.98 -9.12
CA ALA A 136 -16.28 16.20 -8.41
C ALA A 136 -17.37 16.85 -7.54
N ASP A 137 -18.63 16.43 -7.71
CA ASP A 137 -19.79 17.10 -7.09
C ASP A 137 -20.15 16.50 -5.73
N THR A 138 -19.86 15.21 -5.52
CA THR A 138 -20.19 14.47 -4.30
C THR A 138 -18.95 13.82 -3.69
N HIS A 139 -18.69 14.13 -2.41
CA HIS A 139 -17.61 13.51 -1.65
C HIS A 139 -18.09 12.23 -0.96
N ASP A 140 -17.25 11.22 -0.90
CA ASP A 140 -17.61 9.94 -0.25
C ASP A 140 -17.51 10.04 1.27
N LYS A 141 -16.47 10.73 1.74
CA LYS A 141 -16.19 10.90 3.18
C LYS A 141 -15.14 11.98 3.43
N MET A 142 -15.10 12.45 4.68
CA MET A 142 -13.95 13.16 5.21
C MET A 142 -12.88 12.15 5.63
N ASP A 143 -11.68 12.26 5.06
CA ASP A 143 -10.54 11.43 5.44
C ASP A 143 -9.68 12.16 6.47
N CYS A 144 -9.67 11.65 7.70
CA CYS A 144 -8.91 12.20 8.82
C CYS A 144 -7.76 11.27 9.19
N LYS A 145 -6.51 11.75 9.12
CA LYS A 145 -5.31 10.95 9.41
C LYS A 145 -4.45 11.61 10.45
N GLY A 146 -4.25 10.93 11.58
CA GLY A 146 -3.34 11.33 12.65
C GLY A 146 -3.72 12.61 13.42
N ILE A 147 -4.90 13.17 13.16
CA ILE A 147 -5.48 14.29 13.91
C ILE A 147 -6.17 13.78 15.19
N GLU A 148 -6.39 14.67 16.16
CA GLU A 148 -6.89 14.31 17.49
C GLU A 148 -8.23 13.56 17.46
N THR A 149 -9.10 13.85 16.48
CA THR A 149 -10.43 13.21 16.36
C THR A 149 -10.39 11.70 16.07
N VAL A 150 -9.25 11.13 15.67
CA VAL A 150 -9.10 9.69 15.39
C VAL A 150 -8.16 9.00 16.37
N ARG A 151 -7.71 9.73 17.39
CA ARG A 151 -6.88 9.21 18.47
C ARG A 151 -7.76 8.74 19.63
N ARG A 152 -7.21 7.86 20.48
CA ARG A 152 -7.94 7.23 21.60
C ARG A 152 -7.23 7.39 22.95
N ASP A 153 -6.09 8.06 22.94
CA ASP A 153 -5.36 8.51 24.13
C ASP A 153 -6.01 9.74 24.75
#